data_AF-A0A0M9GR35-F1
#
_entry.id   AF-A0A0M9GR35-F1
#
_cell.length_a   1.000
_cell.length_b   1.000
_cell.length_c   1.000
_cell.angle_alpha   90.00
_cell.angle_beta   90.00
_cell.angle_gamma   90.00
#
_symmetry.space_group_name_H-M   'P 1'
#
loop_
_entity.id
_entity.type
_entity.pdbx_description
1 polymer ?
#
loop_
_entity_poly.entity_id
_entity_poly.type
_entity_poly.pdbx_seq_one_letter_code
_entity_poly.pdbx_strand_id
1 'polypeptide(L)'
;MNFSNKFFLYTLVATVLELVIIDWLNSHFYKGVFNLGIIIPVMSTQVIVAYIYTKERLKAKWGKRTVGLFFCLSIILFFIGKPTYTFDQAKQLVYENEGVSTIDEYKEKESYRNTVPIHTEEWRFFIDYRDYHFKAEERFFLVHPRTGEVIEMKQPYWHY
;
A
#
# COMPACT_ATOMS: atom_id res chain seq x y z
N MET A 1 -32.46 -15.62 9.54
CA MET A 1 -30.98 -15.63 9.45
C MET A 1 -30.39 -15.75 10.85
N ASN A 2 -29.74 -16.87 11.17
CA ASN A 2 -29.17 -17.14 12.50
C ASN A 2 -28.03 -16.16 12.86
N PHE A 3 -27.84 -15.87 14.14
CA PHE A 3 -26.82 -14.93 14.64
C PHE A 3 -25.40 -15.23 14.11
N SER A 4 -25.05 -16.52 13.97
CA SER A 4 -23.77 -16.96 13.38
C SER A 4 -23.60 -16.47 11.93
N ASN A 5 -24.65 -16.58 11.11
CA ASN A 5 -24.60 -16.13 9.72
C ASN A 5 -24.49 -14.60 9.61
N LYS A 6 -25.07 -13.87 10.58
CA LYS A 6 -24.94 -12.40 10.63
C LYS A 6 -23.50 -11.99 10.94
N PHE A 7 -22.88 -12.62 11.94
CA PHE A 7 -21.49 -12.33 12.31
C PHE A 7 -20.53 -12.53 11.13
N PHE A 8 -20.59 -13.69 10.45
CA PHE A 8 -19.74 -13.94 9.29
C PHE A 8 -19.99 -12.94 8.16
N LEU A 9 -21.25 -12.61 7.86
CA LEU A 9 -21.56 -11.64 6.82
C LEU A 9 -20.99 -10.25 7.16
N TYR A 10 -21.15 -9.79 8.40
CA TYR A 10 -20.58 -8.51 8.84
C TYR A 10 -19.07 -8.49 8.70
N THR A 11 -18.41 -9.59 9.11
CA THR A 11 -16.98 -9.72 8.94
C THR A 11 -16.57 -9.67 7.47
N LEU A 12 -17.24 -10.41 6.60
CA LEU A 12 -16.93 -10.44 5.18
C LEU A 12 -17.06 -9.04 4.56
N VAL A 13 -18.15 -8.34 4.85
CA VAL A 13 -18.39 -6.97 4.37
C VAL A 13 -17.33 -6.01 4.92
N ALA A 14 -16.98 -6.12 6.20
CA ALA A 14 -15.95 -5.28 6.81
C ALA A 14 -14.57 -5.51 6.17
N THR A 15 -14.16 -6.77 5.93
CA THR A 15 -12.89 -7.08 5.27
C THR A 15 -12.84 -6.57 3.83
N VAL A 16 -13.95 -6.68 3.08
CA VAL A 16 -14.03 -6.13 1.72
C VAL A 16 -13.92 -4.60 1.73
N LEU A 17 -14.63 -3.93 2.64
CA LEU A 17 -14.55 -2.47 2.80
C LEU A 17 -13.13 -2.03 3.18
N GLU A 18 -12.49 -2.75 4.10
CA GLU A 18 -11.11 -2.48 4.51
C GLU A 18 -10.14 -2.62 3.34
N LEU A 19 -10.25 -3.69 2.54
CA LEU A 19 -9.42 -3.88 1.35
C LEU A 19 -9.60 -2.73 0.35
N VAL A 20 -10.84 -2.31 0.09
CA VAL A 20 -11.14 -1.19 -0.81
C VAL A 20 -10.54 0.11 -0.29
N ILE A 21 -10.62 0.38 1.02
CA ILE A 21 -10.03 1.58 1.63
C ILE A 21 -8.50 1.56 1.48
N ILE A 22 -7.86 0.44 1.81
CA ILE A 22 -6.40 0.30 1.71
C ILE A 22 -5.93 0.42 0.26
N ASP A 23 -6.61 -0.23 -0.68
CA ASP A 23 -6.29 -0.15 -2.10
C ASP A 23 -6.47 1.27 -2.64
N TRP A 24 -7.55 1.96 -2.23
CA TRP A 24 -7.77 3.36 -2.58
C TRP A 24 -6.66 4.26 -2.02
N LEU A 25 -6.26 4.08 -0.75
CA LEU A 25 -5.15 4.82 -0.13
C LEU A 25 -3.84 4.56 -0.89
N ASN A 26 -3.54 3.31 -1.20
CA ASN A 26 -2.34 2.93 -1.96
C ASN A 26 -2.33 3.56 -3.35
N SER A 27 -3.43 3.46 -4.09
CA SER A 27 -3.55 3.99 -5.45
C SER A 27 -3.51 5.52 -5.48
N HIS A 28 -4.18 6.18 -4.54
CA HIS A 28 -4.33 7.63 -4.55
C HIS A 28 -3.09 8.35 -4.01
N PHE A 29 -2.61 7.96 -2.82
CA PHE A 29 -1.51 8.65 -2.13
C PHE A 29 -0.13 8.07 -2.43
N TYR A 30 -0.05 6.77 -2.67
CA TYR A 30 1.22 6.04 -2.80
C TYR A 30 1.45 5.49 -4.22
N LYS A 31 0.57 5.80 -5.17
CA LYS A 31 0.64 5.37 -6.59
C LYS A 31 0.96 3.88 -6.77
N GLY A 32 0.42 3.02 -5.90
CA GLY A 32 0.58 1.57 -5.98
C GLY A 32 1.91 1.03 -5.47
N VAL A 33 2.74 1.85 -4.81
CA VAL A 33 4.07 1.43 -4.34
C VAL A 33 4.01 0.57 -3.06
N PHE A 34 2.92 0.62 -2.30
CA PHE A 34 2.75 -0.26 -1.16
C PHE A 34 2.39 -1.69 -1.60
N ASN A 35 3.10 -2.68 -1.05
CA ASN A 35 2.91 -4.09 -1.39
C ASN A 35 1.67 -4.68 -0.71
N LEU A 36 0.54 -4.64 -1.42
CA LEU A 36 -0.72 -5.25 -0.96
C LEU A 36 -0.64 -6.77 -0.78
N GLY A 37 0.34 -7.43 -1.42
CA GLY A 37 0.56 -8.87 -1.31
C GLY A 37 0.82 -9.35 0.11
N ILE A 38 1.24 -8.47 1.03
CA ILE A 38 1.41 -8.81 2.45
C ILE A 38 0.10 -8.72 3.23
N ILE A 39 -0.80 -7.81 2.84
CA ILE A 39 -2.07 -7.60 3.55
C ILE A 39 -3.11 -8.66 3.17
N ILE A 40 -3.15 -9.06 1.89
CA ILE A 40 -4.15 -10.01 1.37
C ILE A 40 -4.16 -11.35 2.13
N PRO A 41 -3.02 -12.00 2.44
CA PRO A 41 -3.00 -13.23 3.23
C PRO A 41 -3.57 -13.06 4.64
N VAL A 42 -3.31 -11.92 5.28
CA VAL A 42 -3.81 -11.61 6.63
C VAL A 42 -5.33 -11.46 6.60
N MET A 43 -5.85 -10.68 5.64
CA MET A 43 -7.29 -10.53 5.42
C MET A 43 -7.98 -11.86 5.05
N SER A 44 -7.33 -12.69 4.24
CA SER A 44 -7.84 -14.03 3.91
C SER A 44 -7.94 -14.91 5.17
N THR A 45 -6.93 -14.86 6.02
CA THR A 45 -6.92 -15.57 7.30
C THR A 45 -8.03 -15.07 8.23
N GLN A 46 -8.30 -13.77 8.26
CA GLN A 46 -9.41 -13.19 9.02
C GLN A 46 -10.77 -13.77 8.60
N VAL A 47 -11.04 -13.86 7.30
CA VAL A 47 -12.30 -14.46 6.79
C VAL A 47 -12.39 -15.95 7.16
N ILE A 48 -11.30 -16.71 7.04
CA ILE A 48 -11.24 -18.12 7.42
C ILE A 48 -11.51 -18.29 8.93
N VAL A 49 -10.86 -17.49 9.77
CA VAL A 49 -11.06 -17.52 11.23
C VAL A 49 -12.51 -17.22 11.58
N ALA A 50 -13.12 -16.20 10.96
CA ALA A 50 -14.53 -15.89 11.17
C ALA A 50 -15.45 -17.04 10.75
N TYR A 51 -15.20 -17.66 9.60
CA TYR A 51 -15.96 -18.82 9.15
C TYR A 51 -15.88 -19.97 10.16
N ILE A 52 -14.68 -20.35 10.60
CA ILE A 52 -14.49 -21.43 11.58
C ILE A 52 -15.10 -21.05 12.94
N TYR A 53 -15.03 -19.78 13.34
CA TYR A 53 -15.67 -19.28 14.56
C TYR A 53 -17.19 -19.43 14.53
N THR A 54 -17.83 -19.19 13.39
CA THR A 54 -19.28 -19.37 13.25
C THR A 54 -19.74 -20.83 13.28
N LYS A 55 -18.85 -21.78 13.00
CA LYS A 55 -19.08 -23.22 13.14
C LYS A 55 -18.82 -23.74 14.57
N GLU A 56 -18.65 -22.84 15.54
CA GLU A 56 -18.46 -23.11 16.97
C GLU A 56 -17.19 -23.86 17.37
N ARG A 57 -16.42 -24.37 16.40
CA ARG A 57 -15.15 -25.07 16.61
C ARG A 57 -14.10 -24.21 17.34
N LEU A 58 -14.08 -22.91 17.08
CA LEU A 58 -13.15 -21.96 17.72
C LEU A 58 -13.73 -21.25 18.95
N LYS A 59 -15.07 -21.22 19.11
CA LYS A 59 -15.70 -20.55 20.27
C LYS A 59 -15.28 -21.16 21.61
N ALA A 60 -14.97 -22.45 21.62
CA ALA A 60 -14.50 -23.17 22.79
C ALA A 60 -13.08 -22.77 23.25
N LYS A 61 -12.27 -22.21 22.34
CA LYS A 61 -10.86 -21.87 22.62
C LYS A 61 -10.61 -20.35 22.66
N TRP A 62 -11.32 -19.58 21.84
CA TRP A 62 -11.04 -18.15 21.65
C TRP A 62 -12.28 -17.32 21.99
N GLY A 63 -12.12 -16.37 22.90
CA GLY A 63 -13.17 -15.41 23.23
C GLY A 63 -13.43 -14.42 22.09
N LYS A 64 -14.62 -13.81 22.06
CA LYS A 64 -15.00 -12.80 21.06
C LYS A 64 -14.00 -11.64 20.97
N ARG A 65 -13.39 -11.25 22.09
CA ARG A 65 -12.38 -10.17 22.18
C ARG A 65 -11.10 -10.52 21.41
N THR A 66 -10.64 -11.77 21.51
CA THR A 66 -9.44 -12.25 20.82
C THR A 66 -9.64 -12.24 19.30
N VAL A 67 -10.83 -12.64 18.85
CA VAL A 67 -11.21 -12.55 17.44
C VAL A 67 -11.24 -11.08 16.99
N GLY A 68 -11.86 -10.18 17.77
CA GLY A 68 -11.87 -8.74 17.47
C GLY A 68 -10.48 -8.12 17.34
N LEU A 69 -9.54 -8.46 18.22
CA LEU A 69 -8.14 -8.00 18.12
C LEU A 69 -7.44 -8.48 16.85
N PHE A 70 -7.74 -9.71 16.40
CA PHE A 70 -7.17 -10.26 15.16
C PHE A 70 -7.63 -9.48 13.91
N PHE A 71 -8.84 -8.89 13.94
CA PHE A 71 -9.34 -8.05 12.86
C PHE A 71 -8.59 -6.72 12.74
N CYS A 72 -7.95 -6.23 13.80
CA CYS A 72 -7.14 -5.01 13.72
C CYS A 72 -5.76 -5.25 13.08
N LEU A 73 -5.35 -6.49 12.86
CA LEU A 73 -3.99 -6.82 12.45
C LEU A 73 -3.62 -6.27 11.07
N SER A 74 -4.53 -6.36 10.10
CA SER A 74 -4.36 -5.82 8.74
C SER A 74 -4.20 -4.30 8.76
N ILE A 75 -5.01 -3.59 9.55
CA ILE A 75 -4.91 -2.14 9.76
C ILE A 75 -3.55 -1.79 10.37
N ILE A 76 -3.12 -2.49 11.43
CA ILE A 76 -1.82 -2.27 12.08
C ILE A 76 -0.68 -2.48 11.08
N LEU A 77 -0.72 -3.55 10.28
CA LEU A 77 0.28 -3.83 9.25
C LEU A 77 0.32 -2.74 8.18
N PHE A 78 -0.84 -2.20 7.78
CA PHE A 78 -0.88 -1.07 6.86
C PHE A 78 -0.18 0.17 7.47
N PHE A 79 -0.48 0.53 8.71
CA PHE A 79 0.15 1.71 9.34
C PHE A 79 1.66 1.56 9.57
N ILE A 80 2.13 0.36 9.87
CA ILE A 80 3.57 0.08 10.05
C ILE A 80 4.28 0.00 8.68
N GLY A 81 3.61 -0.60 7.69
CA GLY A 81 4.19 -0.91 6.40
C GLY A 81 4.07 0.19 5.35
N LYS A 82 3.12 1.12 5.50
CA LYS A 82 2.91 2.18 4.51
C LYS A 82 4.22 2.95 4.25
N PRO A 83 4.42 3.47 3.03
CA PRO A 83 5.52 4.39 2.77
C PRO A 83 5.50 5.59 3.74
N THR A 84 6.70 6.07 4.08
CA THR A 84 6.87 7.27 4.91
C THR A 84 6.36 8.49 4.16
N TYR A 85 6.73 8.59 2.88
CA TYR A 85 6.41 9.70 2.00
C TYR A 85 5.30 9.30 1.02
N THR A 86 4.28 10.15 0.90
CA THR A 86 3.32 10.08 -0.21
C THR A 86 4.00 10.53 -1.50
N PHE A 87 3.34 10.27 -2.64
CA PHE A 87 3.83 10.74 -3.94
C PHE A 87 4.01 12.26 -3.98
N ASP A 88 3.06 13.02 -3.45
CA ASP A 88 3.14 14.49 -3.43
C ASP A 88 4.22 15.00 -2.48
N GLN A 89 4.43 14.34 -1.34
CA GLN A 89 5.53 14.66 -0.44
C GLN A 89 6.89 14.37 -1.09
N ALA A 90 7.00 13.26 -1.82
CA ALA A 90 8.20 12.95 -2.58
C ALA A 90 8.46 13.96 -3.72
N LYS A 91 7.41 14.42 -4.40
CA LYS A 91 7.48 15.51 -5.38
C LYS A 91 8.07 16.78 -4.74
N GLN A 92 7.63 17.11 -3.53
CA GLN A 92 8.13 18.25 -2.78
C GLN A 92 9.62 18.13 -2.44
N LEU A 93 10.11 16.93 -2.11
CA LEU A 93 11.54 16.70 -1.87
C LEU A 93 12.39 16.96 -3.11
N VAL A 94 11.89 16.68 -4.31
CA VAL A 94 12.61 17.01 -5.55
C VAL A 94 12.72 18.52 -5.74
N TYR A 95 11.64 19.27 -5.48
CA TYR A 95 11.69 20.74 -5.51
C TYR A 95 12.73 21.29 -4.52
N GLU A 96 12.75 20.77 -3.29
CA GLU A 96 13.60 21.27 -2.21
C GLU A 96 15.08 20.90 -2.39
N ASN A 97 15.37 19.68 -2.85
CA ASN A 97 16.75 19.18 -2.94
C ASN A 97 17.45 19.58 -4.24
N GLU A 98 16.70 19.63 -5.36
CA GLU A 98 17.28 19.76 -6.69
C GLU A 98 17.07 21.14 -7.32
N GLY A 99 16.33 22.03 -6.63
CA GLY A 99 16.11 23.41 -7.06
C GLY A 99 15.37 23.55 -8.39
N VAL A 100 14.61 22.53 -8.80
CA VAL A 100 13.82 22.57 -10.03
C VAL A 100 12.62 23.48 -9.86
N SER A 101 12.22 24.17 -10.92
CA SER A 101 11.08 25.10 -10.90
C SER A 101 9.75 24.41 -11.20
N THR A 102 9.77 23.37 -12.04
CA THR A 102 8.56 22.75 -12.58
C THR A 102 8.75 21.25 -12.76
N ILE A 103 7.83 20.44 -12.24
CA ILE A 103 7.80 18.99 -12.42
C ILE A 103 6.64 18.67 -13.36
N ASP A 104 6.93 17.91 -14.41
CA ASP A 104 5.94 17.45 -15.39
C ASP A 104 4.99 16.45 -14.73
N GLU A 105 3.69 16.74 -14.78
CA GLU A 105 2.67 15.80 -14.33
C GLU A 105 2.23 14.89 -15.47
N TYR A 106 2.40 13.58 -15.28
CA TYR A 106 1.89 12.59 -16.24
C TYR A 106 0.37 12.62 -16.27
N LYS A 107 -0.19 12.60 -17.48
CA LYS A 107 -1.64 12.47 -17.68
C LYS A 107 -2.13 11.13 -17.14
N GLU A 108 -3.43 11.00 -16.89
CA GLU A 108 -4.04 9.79 -16.33
C GLU A 108 -3.67 8.51 -17.10
N LYS A 109 -3.62 8.59 -18.44
CA LYS A 109 -3.22 7.48 -19.33
C LYS A 109 -1.75 7.06 -19.17
N GLU A 110 -0.92 7.92 -18.59
CA GLU A 110 0.51 7.73 -18.36
C GLU A 110 0.84 7.59 -16.88
N SER A 111 -0.17 7.39 -16.01
CA SER A 111 -0.01 7.26 -14.56
C SER A 111 0.91 6.12 -14.13
N TYR A 112 1.09 5.10 -14.99
CA TYR A 112 2.07 4.04 -14.80
C TYR A 112 3.51 4.54 -14.73
N ARG A 113 3.79 5.74 -15.28
CA ARG A 113 5.11 6.39 -15.27
C ARG A 113 5.45 7.10 -13.98
N ASN A 114 4.49 7.24 -13.05
CA ASN A 114 4.71 7.85 -11.73
C ASN A 114 5.65 7.01 -10.85
N THR A 115 5.91 5.76 -11.20
CA THR A 115 6.78 4.87 -10.44
C THR A 115 7.62 4.03 -11.37
N VAL A 116 8.81 3.64 -10.93
CA VAL A 116 9.75 2.80 -11.69
C VAL A 116 10.10 1.58 -10.86
N PRO A 117 10.12 0.36 -11.44
CA PRO A 117 10.57 -0.83 -10.72
C PRO A 117 12.09 -0.78 -10.49
N ILE A 118 12.50 -1.01 -9.24
CA ILE A 118 13.88 -0.98 -8.74
C ILE A 118 14.13 -2.31 -8.01
N HIS A 119 14.94 -3.17 -8.64
CA HIS A 119 15.29 -4.49 -8.12
C HIS A 119 16.68 -4.54 -7.46
N THR A 120 17.29 -3.38 -7.20
CA THR A 120 18.67 -3.29 -6.71
C THR A 120 18.81 -3.47 -5.21
N GLU A 121 17.72 -3.33 -4.45
CA GLU A 121 17.73 -3.55 -3.00
C GLU A 121 17.23 -4.95 -2.64
N GLU A 122 17.97 -5.65 -1.80
CA GLU A 122 17.71 -7.05 -1.47
C GLU A 122 16.43 -7.26 -0.62
N TRP A 123 15.94 -6.24 0.09
CA TRP A 123 14.84 -6.42 1.06
C TRP A 123 13.86 -5.23 1.16
N ARG A 124 12.86 -5.21 0.27
CA ARG A 124 11.70 -4.30 0.35
C ARG A 124 10.43 -5.11 0.65
N PHE A 125 10.16 -5.39 1.93
CA PHE A 125 8.99 -6.21 2.31
C PHE A 125 7.67 -5.49 1.97
N PHE A 126 7.43 -4.32 2.60
CA PHE A 126 6.18 -3.57 2.46
C PHE A 126 6.09 -2.66 1.22
N ILE A 127 7.15 -2.61 0.41
CA ILE A 127 7.24 -1.76 -0.78
C ILE A 127 7.39 -2.67 -1.99
N ASP A 128 6.60 -2.44 -3.03
CA ASP A 128 6.53 -3.29 -4.24
C ASP A 128 7.71 -3.05 -5.18
N TYR A 129 8.95 -3.06 -4.66
CA TYR A 129 10.19 -2.82 -5.42
C TYR A 129 10.08 -1.67 -6.41
N ARG A 130 9.44 -0.57 -6.01
CA ARG A 130 9.16 0.58 -6.86
C ARG A 130 9.52 1.86 -6.14
N ASP A 131 10.13 2.77 -6.87
CA ASP A 131 10.39 4.13 -6.41
C ASP A 131 9.53 5.12 -7.18
N TYR A 132 9.25 6.28 -6.58
CA TYR A 132 8.52 7.34 -7.25
C TYR A 132 9.38 7.96 -8.34
N HIS A 133 8.78 8.33 -9.46
CA HIS A 133 9.47 8.85 -10.62
C HIS A 133 8.90 10.20 -11.04
N PHE A 134 9.80 11.16 -11.25
CA PHE A 134 9.48 12.53 -11.63
C PHE A 134 10.34 12.97 -12.81
N LYS A 135 9.77 13.78 -13.69
CA LYS A 135 10.49 14.47 -14.77
C LYS A 135 10.42 15.97 -14.50
N ALA A 136 11.56 16.66 -14.59
CA ALA A 136 11.62 18.11 -14.42
C ALA A 136 12.75 18.66 -15.29
N GLU A 137 12.49 19.67 -16.13
CA GLU A 137 13.53 20.39 -16.89
C GLU A 137 14.49 19.46 -17.66
N GLU A 138 13.95 18.47 -18.39
CA GLU A 138 14.72 17.42 -19.11
C GLU A 138 15.55 16.45 -18.21
N ARG A 139 15.47 16.60 -16.89
CA ARG A 139 16.06 15.71 -15.88
C ARG A 139 15.00 14.73 -15.35
N PHE A 140 15.47 13.60 -14.82
CA PHE A 140 14.64 12.54 -14.29
C PHE A 140 15.08 12.20 -12.87
N PHE A 141 14.13 12.04 -11.96
CA PHE A 141 14.39 11.82 -10.54
C PHE A 141 13.66 10.59 -10.05
N LEU A 142 14.33 9.82 -9.20
CA LEU A 142 13.75 8.77 -8.39
C LEU A 142 13.72 9.22 -6.95
N VAL A 143 12.61 8.93 -6.27
CA VAL A 143 12.51 9.17 -4.83
C VAL A 143 12.12 7.90 -4.13
N HIS A 144 12.95 7.48 -3.18
CA HIS A 144 12.71 6.29 -2.39
C HIS A 144 11.52 6.53 -1.41
N PRO A 145 10.42 5.75 -1.47
CA PRO A 145 9.17 6.01 -0.73
C PRO A 145 9.29 6.00 0.79
N ARG A 146 10.28 5.27 1.32
CA ARG A 146 10.55 5.17 2.78
C ARG A 146 11.58 6.16 3.30
N THR A 147 12.72 6.31 2.63
CA THR A 147 13.84 7.14 3.09
C THR A 147 13.71 8.58 2.62
N GLY A 148 12.98 8.84 1.53
CA GLY A 148 12.90 10.16 0.90
C GLY A 148 14.17 10.54 0.13
N GLU A 149 15.09 9.58 -0.08
CA GLU A 149 16.30 9.81 -0.85
C GLU A 149 15.94 10.16 -2.30
N VAL A 150 16.45 11.30 -2.78
CA VAL A 150 16.26 11.79 -4.14
C VAL A 150 17.51 11.42 -4.95
N ILE A 151 17.32 10.71 -6.05
CA ILE A 151 18.39 10.26 -6.94
C ILE A 151 18.08 10.78 -8.34
N GLU A 152 18.98 11.59 -8.89
CA GLU A 152 18.92 11.96 -10.30
C GLU A 152 19.36 10.80 -11.19
N MET A 153 18.54 10.50 -12.20
CA MET A 153 18.84 9.48 -13.19
C MET A 153 19.66 10.06 -14.34
N LYS A 154 20.70 9.33 -14.77
CA LYS A 154 21.51 9.70 -15.93
C LYS A 154 20.75 9.61 -17.26
N GLN A 155 19.67 8.83 -17.29
CA GLN A 155 18.86 8.60 -18.49
C GLN A 155 17.41 8.30 -18.08
N PRO A 156 16.43 8.59 -18.94
CA PRO A 156 15.04 8.24 -18.67
C PRO A 156 14.85 6.73 -18.59
N TYR A 157 14.01 6.30 -17.64
CA TYR A 157 13.55 4.91 -17.60
C TYR A 157 12.49 4.63 -18.67
N TRP A 158 11.54 5.56 -18.81
CA TRP A 158 10.47 5.46 -19.81
C TRP A 158 10.91 6.10 -21.12
N HIS A 159 10.90 5.35 -22.21
CA HIS A 159 11.15 5.89 -23.55
C HIS A 159 9.93 6.68 -24.05
N TYR A 160 10.20 7.82 -24.68
CA TYR A 160 9.20 8.74 -25.24
C TYR A 160 9.07 8.53 -26.75
#